data_AF-N6YFN1-F1
#
_entry.id   AF-N6YFN1-F1
#
_cell.length_a   1.000
_cell.length_b   1.000
_cell.length_c   1.000
_cell.angle_alpha   90.00
_cell.angle_beta   90.00
_cell.angle_gamma   90.00
#
_symmetry.space_group_name_H-M   'P 1'
#
loop_
_entity.id
_entity.type
_entity.pdbx_description
1 polymer ?
#
loop_
_entity_poly.entity_id
_entity_poly.type
_entity_poly.pdbx_seq_one_letter_code
_entity_poly.pdbx_strand_id
1 'polypeptide(L)'
;MLEHGAYRILLDRYYSTEAGIPAAQAYRLARARSEEERQAVDVVLEEFFERVDGVWINRRAEEEIAGAQARIETARQNGKKGGRPPKNPTGSETETQKKPGGFSVGSETETQKKAHQAPSTNHHLPGEPKASESLSVSSAPEVPIALASADPSPEVEPTEAGAICRRMRDNDIQGVNPSHPKLLALLQAGVTSDELCAIAAEPNARGKGMAWVLAAAEGRRRDAAKVRPLPRASPTLADRNRQAADEAKRLIFGEG
;
A
#
# COMPACT_ATOMS: atom_id res chain seq x y z
N MET A 1 -14.93 -22.65 -26.17
CA MET A 1 -14.15 -21.70 -25.33
C MET A 1 -12.90 -21.23 -26.07
N LEU A 2 -13.05 -20.47 -27.17
CA LEU A 2 -11.93 -19.92 -27.93
C LEU A 2 -11.44 -18.57 -27.37
N GLU A 3 -12.36 -17.81 -26.77
CA GLU A 3 -12.12 -16.48 -26.18
C GLU A 3 -11.02 -16.49 -25.12
N HIS A 4 -11.01 -17.48 -24.22
CA HIS A 4 -9.98 -17.58 -23.18
C HIS A 4 -8.56 -17.68 -23.77
N GLY A 5 -8.40 -18.43 -24.86
CA GLY A 5 -7.13 -18.56 -25.56
C GLY A 5 -6.71 -17.24 -26.21
N ALA A 6 -7.63 -16.57 -26.91
CA ALA A 6 -7.40 -15.25 -27.50
C ALA A 6 -6.97 -14.23 -26.44
N TYR A 7 -7.68 -14.15 -25.31
CA TYR A 7 -7.35 -13.24 -24.21
C TYR A 7 -5.94 -13.48 -23.66
N ARG A 8 -5.58 -14.74 -23.38
CA ARG A 8 -4.25 -15.09 -22.86
C ARG A 8 -3.13 -14.67 -23.82
N ILE A 9 -3.29 -14.96 -25.12
CA ILE A 9 -2.27 -14.63 -26.14
C ILE A 9 -2.10 -13.11 -26.29
N LEU A 10 -3.21 -12.37 -26.33
CA LEU A 10 -3.18 -10.92 -26.44
C LEU A 10 -2.53 -10.27 -25.22
N LEU A 11 -2.86 -10.75 -24.02
CA LEU A 11 -2.31 -10.23 -22.76
C LEU A 11 -0.81 -10.56 -22.61
N ASP A 12 -0.40 -11.79 -22.92
CA ASP A 12 1.01 -12.19 -22.91
C ASP A 12 1.85 -11.31 -23.85
N ARG A 13 1.33 -11.01 -25.05
CA ARG A 13 1.97 -10.07 -25.97
C ARG A 13 2.05 -8.67 -25.37
N TYR A 14 0.96 -8.21 -24.78
CA TYR A 14 0.85 -6.86 -24.23
C TYR A 14 1.95 -6.62 -23.18
N TYR A 15 2.07 -7.51 -22.20
CA TYR A 15 3.12 -7.39 -21.17
C TYR A 15 4.52 -7.66 -21.72
N SER A 16 4.69 -8.54 -22.71
CA SER A 16 6.01 -8.80 -23.29
C SER A 16 6.55 -7.62 -24.11
N THR A 17 5.67 -6.83 -24.73
CA THR A 17 6.06 -5.70 -25.58
C THR A 17 5.85 -4.35 -24.92
N GLU A 18 5.15 -4.32 -23.79
CA GLU A 18 4.68 -3.12 -23.09
C GLU A 18 4.03 -2.11 -24.06
N ALA A 19 3.29 -2.64 -25.04
CA ALA A 19 2.73 -1.85 -26.13
C ALA A 19 1.36 -2.37 -26.54
N GLY A 20 0.50 -1.42 -26.94
CA GLY A 20 -0.82 -1.70 -27.47
C GLY A 20 -0.85 -2.66 -28.65
N ILE A 21 -2.03 -3.19 -28.95
CA ILE A 21 -2.26 -4.13 -30.04
C ILE A 21 -2.83 -3.35 -31.24
N PRO A 22 -2.09 -3.17 -32.35
CA PRO A 22 -2.62 -2.48 -33.51
C PRO A 22 -3.83 -3.25 -34.07
N ALA A 23 -4.97 -2.58 -34.29
CA ALA A 23 -6.21 -3.24 -34.71
C ALA A 23 -6.03 -4.03 -36.01
N ALA A 24 -5.29 -3.49 -36.98
CA ALA A 24 -4.98 -4.16 -38.25
C ALA A 24 -4.17 -5.46 -38.10
N GLN A 25 -3.52 -5.67 -36.95
CA GLN A 25 -2.68 -6.84 -36.69
C GLN A 25 -3.28 -7.78 -35.63
N ALA A 26 -4.41 -7.44 -35.02
CA ALA A 26 -4.95 -8.12 -33.85
C ALA A 26 -5.15 -9.63 -34.09
N TYR A 27 -5.80 -10.02 -35.19
CA TYR A 27 -6.01 -11.44 -35.53
C TYR A 27 -4.70 -12.21 -35.74
N ARG A 28 -3.72 -11.59 -36.42
CA ARG A 28 -2.41 -12.20 -36.64
C ARG A 28 -1.68 -12.42 -35.32
N LEU A 29 -1.76 -11.45 -34.41
CA LEU A 29 -1.12 -11.49 -33.11
C LEU A 29 -1.79 -12.48 -32.15
N ALA A 30 -3.12 -12.58 -32.20
CA ALA A 30 -3.90 -13.58 -31.47
C ALA A 30 -3.83 -14.99 -32.08
N ARG A 31 -3.20 -15.14 -33.25
CA ARG A 31 -3.12 -16.38 -34.04
C ARG A 31 -4.48 -16.91 -34.51
N ALA A 32 -5.48 -16.05 -34.64
CA ALA A 32 -6.79 -16.40 -35.18
C ALA A 32 -6.75 -16.55 -36.71
N ARG A 33 -7.13 -17.74 -37.20
CA ARG A 33 -7.14 -18.13 -38.62
C ARG A 33 -8.54 -18.44 -39.12
N SER A 34 -9.38 -19.09 -38.30
CA SER A 34 -10.78 -19.36 -38.62
C SER A 34 -11.67 -18.16 -38.29
N GLU A 35 -12.89 -18.16 -38.81
CA GLU A 35 -13.86 -17.09 -38.54
C GLU A 35 -14.30 -17.11 -37.07
N GLU A 36 -14.48 -18.30 -36.50
CA GLU A 36 -14.84 -18.49 -35.10
C GLU A 36 -13.74 -17.97 -34.16
N GLU A 37 -12.47 -18.16 -34.54
CA GLU A 37 -11.33 -17.61 -33.78
C GLU A 37 -11.27 -16.08 -33.88
N ARG A 38 -11.54 -15.50 -35.05
CA ARG A 38 -11.57 -14.03 -35.21
C ARG A 38 -12.70 -13.41 -34.40
N GLN A 39 -13.87 -14.02 -34.43
CA GLN A 39 -14.99 -13.54 -33.63
C GLN A 39 -14.72 -13.65 -32.12
N ALA A 40 -14.04 -14.72 -31.68
CA ALA A 40 -13.57 -14.82 -30.30
C ALA A 40 -12.55 -13.72 -29.93
N VAL A 41 -11.69 -13.31 -30.87
CA VAL A 41 -10.76 -12.18 -30.66
C VAL A 41 -11.53 -10.87 -30.56
N ASP A 42 -12.53 -10.64 -31.41
CA ASP A 42 -13.34 -9.42 -31.40
C ASP A 42 -14.08 -9.26 -30.07
N VAL A 43 -14.76 -10.31 -29.60
CA VAL A 43 -15.44 -10.32 -28.30
C VAL A 43 -14.49 -9.95 -27.16
N VAL A 44 -13.30 -10.56 -27.14
CA VAL A 44 -12.29 -10.30 -26.11
C VAL A 44 -11.75 -8.87 -26.19
N LEU A 45 -11.49 -8.35 -27.39
CA LEU A 45 -11.01 -6.99 -27.57
C LEU A 45 -12.06 -5.98 -27.12
N GLU A 46 -13.32 -6.20 -27.46
CA GLU A 46 -14.43 -5.33 -27.05
C GLU A 46 -14.70 -5.37 -25.56
N GLU A 47 -14.52 -6.52 -24.90
CA GLU A 47 -14.79 -6.67 -23.46
C GLU A 47 -13.64 -6.15 -22.58
N PHE A 48 -12.38 -6.42 -22.94
CA PHE A 48 -11.23 -6.20 -22.06
C PHE A 48 -10.27 -5.10 -22.52
N PHE A 49 -10.44 -4.57 -23.72
CA PHE A 49 -9.54 -3.55 -24.29
C PHE A 49 -10.33 -2.33 -24.77
N GLU A 50 -9.65 -1.19 -24.80
CA GLU A 50 -10.18 0.08 -25.30
C GLU A 50 -9.46 0.43 -26.60
N ARG A 51 -10.22 0.74 -27.65
CA ARG A 51 -9.64 1.16 -28.93
C ARG A 51 -9.38 2.67 -28.93
N VAL A 52 -8.12 3.06 -28.96
CA VAL A 52 -7.66 4.44 -29.04
C VAL A 52 -6.77 4.58 -30.28
N ASP A 53 -7.14 5.49 -31.19
CA ASP A 53 -6.37 5.79 -32.41
C ASP A 53 -5.98 4.56 -33.26
N GLY A 54 -6.84 3.54 -33.30
CA GLY A 54 -6.60 2.31 -34.06
C GLY A 54 -5.70 1.28 -33.35
N VAL A 55 -5.41 1.49 -32.06
CA VAL A 55 -4.65 0.58 -31.21
C VAL A 55 -5.52 0.17 -30.03
N TRP A 56 -5.53 -1.11 -29.71
CA TRP A 56 -6.20 -1.66 -28.54
C TRP A 56 -5.29 -1.57 -27.32
N ILE A 57 -5.79 -0.92 -26.28
CA ILE A 57 -5.10 -0.62 -25.02
C ILE A 57 -5.82 -1.35 -23.89
N ASN A 58 -5.07 -1.99 -23.00
CA ASN A 58 -5.65 -2.57 -21.79
C ASN A 58 -5.32 -1.67 -20.60
N ARG A 59 -6.33 -0.96 -20.08
CA ARG A 59 -6.15 0.02 -19.01
C ARG A 59 -5.45 -0.55 -17.78
N ARG A 60 -5.81 -1.76 -17.36
CA ARG A 60 -5.18 -2.41 -16.21
C ARG A 60 -3.71 -2.71 -16.47
N ALA A 61 -3.39 -3.23 -17.65
CA ALA A 61 -2.00 -3.49 -18.02
C ALA A 61 -1.17 -2.19 -18.05
N GLU A 62 -1.73 -1.09 -18.57
CA GLU A 62 -1.08 0.23 -18.55
C GLU A 62 -0.77 0.73 -17.13
N GLU A 63 -1.74 0.63 -16.21
CA GLU A 63 -1.56 1.01 -14.81
C GLU A 63 -0.44 0.18 -14.15
N GLU A 64 -0.40 -1.13 -14.40
CA GLU A 64 0.62 -2.03 -13.87
C GLU A 64 2.01 -1.76 -14.47
N ILE A 65 2.10 -1.56 -15.79
CA ILE A 65 3.34 -1.25 -16.52
C ILE A 65 3.90 0.09 -16.04
N ALA A 66 3.08 1.14 -15.96
CA ALA A 66 3.52 2.45 -15.47
C ALA A 66 4.08 2.36 -14.04
N GLY A 67 3.41 1.60 -13.17
CA GLY A 67 3.87 1.35 -11.81
C GLY A 67 5.18 0.57 -11.73
N ALA A 68 5.40 -0.39 -12.64
CA ALA A 68 6.66 -1.15 -12.74
C ALA A 68 7.80 -0.29 -13.29
N GLN A 69 7.57 0.47 -14.36
CA GLN A 69 8.54 1.35 -14.98
C GLN A 69 9.05 2.43 -14.00
N ALA A 70 8.16 3.01 -13.19
CA ALA A 70 8.55 3.96 -12.15
C ALA A 70 9.54 3.36 -11.12
N ARG A 71 9.31 2.11 -10.70
CA ARG A 71 10.22 1.39 -9.80
C ARG A 71 11.55 1.06 -10.46
N ILE A 72 11.50 0.59 -11.71
CA ILE A 72 12.69 0.29 -12.51
C ILE A 72 13.54 1.56 -12.67
N GLU A 73 12.94 2.70 -12.97
CA GLU A 73 13.66 3.97 -13.12
C GLU A 73 14.28 4.43 -11.80
N THR A 74 13.54 4.35 -10.70
CA THR A 74 14.05 4.69 -9.36
C THR A 74 15.24 3.80 -9.00
N ALA A 75 15.13 2.49 -9.20
CA ALA A 75 16.22 1.54 -8.98
C ALA A 75 17.42 1.82 -9.90
N ARG A 76 17.17 2.18 -11.17
CA ARG A 76 18.22 2.57 -12.13
C ARG A 76 18.97 3.82 -11.65
N GLN A 77 18.27 4.83 -11.16
CA GLN A 77 18.88 6.06 -10.64
C GLN A 77 19.68 5.80 -9.36
N ASN A 78 19.15 5.00 -8.44
CA ASN A 78 19.87 4.60 -7.23
C ASN A 78 21.12 3.77 -7.60
N GLY A 79 21.03 2.88 -8.58
CA GLY A 79 22.16 2.13 -9.12
C GLY A 79 23.25 3.01 -9.72
N LYS A 80 22.88 4.07 -10.48
CA LYS A 80 23.81 5.07 -11.03
C LYS A 80 24.57 5.82 -9.93
N LYS A 81 23.93 6.09 -8.79
CA LYS A 81 24.56 6.74 -7.61
C LYS A 81 25.48 5.79 -6.82
N GLY A 82 25.50 4.50 -7.17
CA GLY A 82 26.24 3.45 -6.49
C GLY A 82 25.42 2.83 -5.36
N GLY A 83 25.28 1.50 -5.38
CA GLY A 83 24.60 0.76 -4.30
C GLY A 83 25.43 0.61 -3.02
N ARG A 84 26.70 1.03 -3.05
CA ARG A 84 27.60 0.98 -1.90
C ARG A 84 27.56 2.33 -1.17
N PRO A 85 27.15 2.38 0.11
CA PRO A 85 27.22 3.60 0.89
C PRO A 85 28.65 4.18 0.86
N PRO A 86 28.81 5.50 0.62
CA PRO A 86 30.13 6.12 0.66
C PRO A 86 30.73 5.98 2.07
N LYS A 87 32.03 5.67 2.13
CA LYS A 87 32.75 5.63 3.40
C LYS A 87 32.95 7.09 3.85
N ASN A 88 32.32 7.49 4.96
CA ASN A 88 32.46 8.84 5.51
C ASN A 88 33.93 9.20 5.70
N PRO A 89 34.40 10.38 5.24
CA PRO A 89 35.81 10.79 5.35
C PRO A 89 36.13 11.51 6.67
N THR A 90 35.39 11.27 7.75
CA THR A 90 35.65 11.93 9.04
C THR A 90 35.47 10.93 10.20
N GLY A 91 36.61 10.47 10.74
CA GLY A 91 36.72 9.92 12.09
C GLY A 91 36.40 8.44 12.28
N SER A 92 37.33 7.56 11.93
CA SER A 92 37.78 6.47 12.81
C SER A 92 38.97 5.78 12.18
N GLU A 93 40.16 6.15 12.65
CA GLU A 93 41.38 5.39 12.48
C GLU A 93 41.29 4.13 13.35
N THR A 94 40.64 3.07 12.89
CA THR A 94 41.05 1.70 13.24
C THR A 94 40.44 0.68 12.28
N GLU A 95 41.31 -0.22 11.81
CA GLU A 95 41.03 -1.44 11.05
C GLU A 95 40.62 -1.28 9.57
N THR A 96 41.60 -0.89 8.78
CA THR A 96 41.74 -1.37 7.40
C THR A 96 41.91 -2.90 7.42
N GLN A 97 40.83 -3.66 7.22
CA GLN A 97 40.97 -5.03 6.74
C GLN A 97 41.76 -4.99 5.43
N LYS A 98 42.88 -5.70 5.41
CA LYS A 98 43.80 -5.82 4.28
C LYS A 98 43.03 -6.15 3.00
N LYS A 99 43.37 -5.46 1.91
CA LYS A 99 43.21 -5.94 0.54
C LYS A 99 43.58 -7.44 0.50
N PRO A 100 42.73 -8.37 0.02
CA PRO A 100 43.26 -9.62 -0.49
C PRO A 100 44.09 -9.26 -1.73
N GLY A 101 45.41 -9.22 -1.55
CA GLY A 101 46.34 -9.21 -2.67
C GLY A 101 46.28 -10.59 -3.31
N GLY A 102 45.71 -10.66 -4.51
CA GLY A 102 45.55 -11.93 -5.21
C GLY A 102 44.69 -11.83 -6.47
N PHE A 103 44.99 -10.88 -7.37
CA PHE A 103 44.59 -11.05 -8.76
C PHE A 103 45.70 -11.83 -9.47
N SER A 104 45.60 -13.15 -9.46
CA SER A 104 46.19 -13.96 -10.52
C SER A 104 45.35 -13.77 -11.77
N VAL A 105 45.96 -13.19 -12.81
CA VAL A 105 45.42 -13.22 -14.17
C VAL A 105 45.49 -14.68 -14.63
N GLY A 106 44.39 -15.40 -14.47
CA GLY A 106 44.25 -16.80 -14.87
C GLY A 106 42.89 -16.99 -15.53
N SER A 107 42.90 -17.06 -16.86
CA SER A 107 41.75 -17.39 -17.68
C SER A 107 41.45 -18.88 -17.58
N GLU A 108 40.35 -19.29 -16.96
CA GLU A 108 39.76 -20.61 -17.20
C GLU A 108 38.22 -20.53 -17.25
N THR A 109 37.70 -20.73 -18.45
CA THR A 109 36.32 -21.07 -18.75
C THR A 109 35.98 -22.43 -18.15
N GLU A 110 35.18 -22.48 -17.09
CA GLU A 110 34.38 -23.65 -16.77
C GLU A 110 32.93 -23.26 -16.49
N THR A 111 32.09 -23.50 -17.49
CA THR A 111 30.64 -23.53 -17.38
C THR A 111 30.24 -24.83 -16.69
N GLN A 112 29.98 -24.82 -15.39
CA GLN A 112 29.35 -25.98 -14.74
C GLN A 112 27.83 -25.89 -14.85
N LYS A 113 27.30 -26.77 -15.71
CA LYS A 113 25.88 -27.11 -15.82
C LYS A 113 25.44 -27.87 -14.57
N LYS A 114 24.47 -27.36 -13.82
CA LYS A 114 23.48 -28.22 -13.15
C LYS A 114 22.16 -27.50 -12.94
N ALA A 115 21.17 -27.93 -13.73
CA ALA A 115 19.76 -27.63 -13.56
C ALA A 115 19.05 -28.79 -12.83
N HIS A 116 17.90 -28.46 -12.24
CA HIS A 116 16.86 -29.30 -11.59
C HIS A 116 17.17 -29.72 -10.13
N GLN A 117 16.36 -29.44 -9.10
CA GLN A 117 14.89 -29.30 -8.97
C GLN A 117 14.46 -28.32 -7.85
N ALA A 118 13.13 -28.12 -7.72
CA ALA A 118 12.38 -27.01 -7.13
C ALA A 118 11.91 -27.19 -5.65
N PRO A 119 10.84 -26.50 -5.20
CA PRO A 119 10.85 -25.33 -4.33
C PRO A 119 10.57 -25.67 -2.86
N SER A 120 11.24 -25.00 -1.91
CA SER A 120 10.79 -24.98 -0.52
C SER A 120 10.22 -23.61 -0.19
N THR A 121 8.90 -23.60 -0.04
CA THR A 121 8.07 -22.51 0.46
C THR A 121 8.48 -22.17 1.89
N ASN A 122 9.07 -20.99 2.08
CA ASN A 122 8.98 -20.27 3.33
C ASN A 122 8.80 -18.79 3.03
N HIS A 123 7.54 -18.37 3.04
CA HIS A 123 7.14 -16.97 3.04
C HIS A 123 7.55 -16.34 4.36
N HIS A 124 8.60 -15.53 4.39
CA HIS A 124 8.74 -14.46 5.37
C HIS A 124 9.41 -13.27 4.69
N LEU A 125 8.70 -12.14 4.72
CA LEU A 125 9.12 -10.84 4.22
C LEU A 125 10.12 -10.21 5.21
N PRO A 126 11.32 -9.81 4.78
CA PRO A 126 12.01 -8.64 5.30
C PRO A 126 11.82 -7.52 4.27
N GLY A 127 11.17 -6.41 4.59
CA GLY A 127 11.75 -5.49 5.56
C GLY A 127 12.83 -4.68 4.85
N GLU A 128 12.42 -3.82 3.91
CA GLU A 128 13.33 -2.80 3.41
C GLU A 128 13.28 -1.55 4.31
N PRO A 129 14.47 -0.99 4.62
CA PRO A 129 14.63 0.18 5.45
C PRO A 129 14.48 1.49 4.66
N LYS A 130 14.21 2.52 5.46
CA LYS A 130 14.36 3.97 5.27
C LYS A 130 15.59 4.31 4.41
N ALA A 131 15.63 5.40 3.65
CA ALA A 131 15.72 6.79 4.11
C ALA A 131 15.97 7.64 2.83
N SER A 132 15.22 8.69 2.54
CA SER A 132 15.44 10.08 2.97
C SER A 132 16.04 10.94 1.86
N GLU A 133 15.87 12.26 2.04
CA GLU A 133 16.46 13.39 1.30
C GLU A 133 15.66 13.83 0.06
N SER A 134 14.99 14.98 -0.01
CA SER A 134 15.12 16.37 0.50
C SER A 134 15.31 17.30 -0.69
N LEU A 135 14.87 18.56 -0.50
CA LEU A 135 15.18 19.78 -1.24
C LEU A 135 14.01 20.39 -2.05
N SER A 136 13.39 21.38 -1.41
CA SER A 136 13.22 22.78 -1.86
C SER A 136 12.83 23.05 -3.31
N VAL A 137 11.79 23.88 -3.52
CA VAL A 137 11.91 25.26 -4.04
C VAL A 137 10.60 26.03 -3.80
N SER A 138 10.81 27.31 -3.50
CA SER A 138 9.93 28.46 -3.29
C SER A 138 8.95 28.77 -4.43
N SER A 139 7.75 29.29 -4.11
CA SER A 139 7.20 30.50 -4.76
C SER A 139 6.03 31.09 -3.98
N ALA A 140 6.14 32.35 -3.57
CA ALA A 140 5.01 33.26 -3.28
C ALA A 140 4.23 33.56 -4.59
N PRO A 141 2.95 34.04 -4.54
CA PRO A 141 2.59 35.44 -4.19
C PRO A 141 1.43 35.53 -3.17
N GLU A 142 1.44 36.44 -2.19
CA GLU A 142 0.94 37.84 -2.20
C GLU A 142 -0.60 38.04 -2.13
N VAL A 143 -1.05 38.44 -0.91
CA VAL A 143 -2.07 39.45 -0.48
C VAL A 143 -3.54 39.41 -0.96
N PRO A 144 -4.49 40.17 -0.35
CA PRO A 144 -4.73 40.51 1.07
C PRO A 144 -6.23 40.57 1.46
N ILE A 145 -6.64 40.38 2.73
CA ILE A 145 -7.78 41.11 3.36
C ILE A 145 -7.50 41.09 4.89
N ALA A 146 -6.96 42.16 5.50
CA ALA A 146 -7.66 43.27 6.16
C ALA A 146 -8.77 42.82 7.14
N LEU A 147 -8.97 43.31 8.36
CA LEU A 147 -8.34 44.29 9.24
C LEU A 147 -9.21 44.20 10.50
N ALA A 148 -8.67 43.83 11.66
CA ALA A 148 -9.18 44.28 12.96
C ALA A 148 -8.22 43.84 14.07
N SER A 149 -7.51 44.84 14.57
CA SER A 149 -6.61 44.92 15.70
C SER A 149 -7.21 44.48 17.05
N ALA A 150 -6.44 43.72 17.84
CA ALA A 150 -5.93 44.09 19.18
C ALA A 150 -5.60 42.84 20.02
N ASP A 151 -4.30 42.61 20.24
CA ASP A 151 -3.70 41.70 21.24
C ASP A 151 -3.83 42.26 22.68
N PRO A 152 -3.47 41.51 23.76
CA PRO A 152 -3.15 40.08 23.82
C PRO A 152 -3.80 39.31 25.00
N SER A 153 -3.69 37.98 24.91
CA SER A 153 -3.76 36.98 25.99
C SER A 153 -5.13 36.36 26.29
N PRO A 154 -5.25 35.05 26.00
CA PRO A 154 -5.81 34.15 26.99
C PRO A 154 -4.85 32.98 27.24
N GLU A 155 -4.51 32.84 28.51
CA GLU A 155 -4.38 31.57 29.24
C GLU A 155 -4.18 30.32 28.37
N VAL A 156 -2.92 29.86 28.31
CA VAL A 156 -2.52 28.62 27.64
C VAL A 156 -3.04 27.43 28.46
N GLU A 157 -4.32 27.13 28.29
CA GLU A 157 -4.88 25.84 28.67
C GLU A 157 -4.10 24.74 27.94
N PRO A 158 -3.68 23.67 28.62
CA PRO A 158 -2.91 22.60 27.99
C PRO A 158 -3.76 21.99 26.89
N THR A 159 -3.44 22.31 25.64
CA THR A 159 -4.15 21.80 24.46
C THR A 159 -4.25 20.28 24.57
N GLU A 160 -5.41 19.72 24.27
CA GLU A 160 -5.66 18.27 24.32
C GLU A 160 -4.57 17.46 23.59
N ALA A 161 -4.11 17.98 22.44
CA ALA A 161 -2.97 17.47 21.70
C ALA A 161 -1.66 17.41 22.51
N GLY A 162 -1.39 18.41 23.35
CA GLY A 162 -0.22 18.47 24.24
C GLY A 162 -0.32 17.50 25.43
N ALA A 163 -1.51 17.22 25.95
CA ALA A 163 -1.72 16.18 26.95
C ALA A 163 -1.47 14.78 26.37
N ILE A 164 -1.93 14.55 25.13
CA ILE A 164 -1.71 13.30 24.40
C ILE A 164 -0.22 13.09 24.10
N CYS A 165 0.47 14.11 23.61
CA CYS A 165 1.92 14.01 23.35
C CYS A 165 2.73 13.71 24.61
N ARG A 166 2.32 14.20 25.78
CA ARG A 166 2.95 13.84 27.06
C ARG A 166 2.77 12.36 27.38
N ARG A 167 1.53 11.85 27.33
CA ARG A 167 1.25 10.42 27.59
C ARG A 167 1.91 9.48 26.57
N MET A 168 2.05 9.89 25.31
CA MET A 168 2.78 9.12 24.30
C MET A 168 4.28 9.03 24.63
N ARG A 169 4.87 10.09 25.20
CA ARG A 169 6.27 10.09 25.61
C ARG A 169 6.52 9.15 26.80
N ASP A 170 5.56 9.03 27.71
CA ASP A 170 5.61 8.05 28.82
C ASP A 170 5.62 6.60 28.31
N ASN A 171 5.21 6.36 27.06
CA ASN A 171 5.28 5.08 26.36
C ASN A 171 6.53 4.94 25.45
N ASP A 172 7.57 5.75 25.68
CA ASP A 172 8.85 5.76 24.92
C ASP A 172 8.69 6.09 23.42
N ILE A 173 7.62 6.82 23.06
CA ILE A 173 7.41 7.26 21.67
C ILE A 173 8.22 8.53 21.40
N GLN A 174 9.20 8.41 20.51
CA GLN A 174 10.05 9.52 20.09
C GLN A 174 9.40 10.38 18.98
N GLY A 175 9.79 11.66 18.93
CA GLY A 175 9.35 12.59 17.89
C GLY A 175 7.93 13.12 18.05
N VAL A 176 7.41 13.19 19.28
CA VAL A 176 6.06 13.71 19.56
C VAL A 176 5.97 15.22 19.35
N ASN A 177 5.06 15.65 18.47
CA ASN A 177 4.80 17.07 18.19
C ASN A 177 3.30 17.38 18.35
N PRO A 178 2.89 18.26 19.29
CA PRO A 178 1.50 18.68 19.48
C PRO A 178 0.88 19.37 18.26
N SER A 179 1.68 19.98 17.40
CA SER A 179 1.23 20.66 16.17
C SER A 179 1.23 19.74 14.93
N HIS A 180 1.32 18.42 15.12
CA HIS A 180 1.35 17.50 13.99
C HIS A 180 0.00 17.49 13.25
N PRO A 181 -0.07 17.77 11.93
CA PRO A 181 -1.32 17.95 11.20
C PRO A 181 -2.23 16.72 11.26
N LYS A 182 -1.64 15.51 11.20
CA LYS A 182 -2.39 14.25 11.33
C LYS A 182 -2.95 14.00 12.73
N LEU A 183 -2.32 14.51 13.79
CA LEU A 183 -2.86 14.38 15.15
C LEU A 183 -4.11 15.25 15.28
N LEU A 184 -4.03 16.50 14.82
CA LEU A 184 -5.17 17.44 14.83
C LEU A 184 -6.35 16.89 14.02
N ALA A 185 -6.10 16.34 12.83
CA ALA A 185 -7.13 15.72 12.00
C ALA A 185 -7.81 14.53 12.68
N LEU A 186 -7.05 13.69 13.40
CA LEU A 186 -7.61 12.55 14.15
C LEU A 186 -8.44 13.00 15.36
N LEU A 187 -8.01 14.05 16.07
CA LEU A 187 -8.79 14.64 17.17
C LEU A 187 -10.09 15.26 16.67
N GLN A 188 -10.04 16.00 15.55
CA GLN A 188 -11.24 16.53 14.88
C GLN A 188 -12.19 15.43 14.42
N ALA A 189 -11.65 14.28 14.00
CA ALA A 189 -12.44 13.10 13.64
C ALA A 189 -13.00 12.34 14.86
N GLY A 190 -12.72 12.77 16.09
CA GLY A 190 -13.19 12.16 17.33
C GLY A 190 -12.37 10.98 17.85
N VAL A 191 -11.10 10.83 17.44
CA VAL A 191 -10.18 9.88 18.09
C VAL A 191 -9.88 10.36 19.49
N THR A 192 -10.05 9.51 20.50
CA THR A 192 -9.81 9.88 21.90
C THR A 192 -8.35 9.71 22.29
N SER A 193 -7.93 10.40 23.36
CA SER A 193 -6.59 10.24 23.95
C SER A 193 -6.28 8.79 24.30
N ASP A 194 -7.26 8.05 24.79
CA ASP A 194 -7.09 6.68 25.29
C ASP A 194 -6.84 5.69 24.14
N GLU A 195 -7.49 5.89 22.99
CA GLU A 195 -7.22 5.08 21.79
C GLU A 195 -5.77 5.24 21.30
N LEU A 196 -5.27 6.48 21.26
CA LEU A 196 -3.89 6.75 20.86
C LEU A 196 -2.87 6.22 21.88
N CYS A 197 -3.16 6.34 23.18
CA CYS A 197 -2.31 5.81 24.23
C CYS A 197 -2.28 4.28 24.21
N ALA A 198 -3.42 3.62 23.96
CA ALA A 198 -3.49 2.17 23.87
C ALA A 198 -2.62 1.63 22.72
N ILE A 199 -2.61 2.31 21.57
CA ILE A 199 -1.74 1.96 20.44
C ILE A 199 -0.26 2.23 20.78
N ALA A 200 0.02 3.33 21.46
CA ALA A 200 1.39 3.67 21.89
C ALA A 200 1.96 2.67 22.91
N ALA A 201 1.11 2.06 23.74
CA ALA A 201 1.51 1.06 24.74
C ALA A 201 1.86 -0.30 24.12
N GLU A 202 1.57 -0.52 22.83
CA GLU A 202 1.82 -1.81 22.21
C GLU A 202 3.32 -2.10 22.06
N PRO A 203 3.75 -3.37 22.24
CA PRO A 203 5.15 -3.75 22.08
C PRO A 203 5.70 -3.43 20.69
N ASN A 204 4.82 -3.42 19.68
CA ASN A 204 5.13 -3.12 18.29
C ASN A 204 5.37 -1.62 18.04
N ALA A 205 5.01 -0.71 18.97
CA ALA A 205 5.08 0.73 18.80
C ALA A 205 6.46 1.29 19.20
N ARG A 206 7.17 0.56 20.08
CA ARG A 206 8.51 0.91 20.56
C ARG A 206 9.48 1.08 19.39
N GLY A 207 10.19 2.21 19.37
CA GLY A 207 11.16 2.54 18.33
C GLY A 207 10.59 2.97 16.96
N LYS A 208 9.26 2.97 16.77
CA LYS A 208 8.63 3.39 15.49
C LYS A 208 8.21 4.86 15.43
N GLY A 209 8.05 5.50 16.60
CA GLY A 209 7.74 6.92 16.73
C GLY A 209 6.26 7.27 16.47
N MET A 210 5.92 8.55 16.65
CA MET A 210 4.52 9.03 16.66
C MET A 210 3.78 8.80 15.34
N ALA A 211 4.46 8.93 14.20
CA ALA A 211 3.85 8.79 12.87
C ALA A 211 3.24 7.38 12.65
N TRP A 212 3.90 6.34 13.19
CA TRP A 212 3.39 4.98 13.13
C TRP A 212 2.11 4.81 13.96
N VAL A 213 2.08 5.38 15.18
CA VAL A 213 0.91 5.33 16.06
C VAL A 213 -0.31 6.00 15.41
N LEU A 214 -0.12 7.18 14.78
CA LEU A 214 -1.19 7.87 14.07
C LEU A 214 -1.69 7.09 12.84
N ALA A 215 -0.79 6.41 12.12
CA ALA A 215 -1.16 5.56 10.99
C ALA A 215 -1.92 4.30 11.43
N ALA A 216 -1.51 3.68 12.53
CA ALA A 216 -2.20 2.53 13.13
C ALA A 216 -3.60 2.92 13.64
N ALA A 217 -3.75 4.09 14.26
CA ALA A 217 -5.05 4.60 14.72
C ALA A 217 -6.02 4.82 13.55
N GLU A 218 -5.55 5.44 12.48
CA GLU A 218 -6.34 5.65 11.27
C GLU A 218 -6.73 4.33 10.59
N GLY A 219 -5.80 3.37 10.51
CA GLY A 219 -6.05 2.04 9.97
C GLY A 219 -7.16 1.30 10.72
N ARG A 220 -7.07 1.25 12.06
CA ARG A 220 -8.08 0.61 12.90
C ARG A 220 -9.46 1.23 12.76
N ARG A 221 -9.55 2.55 12.56
CA ARG A 221 -10.84 3.22 12.32
C ARG A 221 -11.43 2.88 10.97
N ARG A 222 -10.60 2.78 9.93
CA ARG A 222 -11.05 2.29 8.61
C ARG A 222 -11.52 0.84 8.68
N ASP A 223 -10.79 -0.01 9.40
CA ASP A 223 -11.16 -1.41 9.57
C ASP A 223 -12.46 -1.54 10.35
N ALA A 224 -12.62 -0.83 11.48
CA ALA A 224 -13.85 -0.80 12.26
C ALA A 224 -15.06 -0.32 11.45
N ALA A 225 -14.89 0.67 10.56
CA ALA A 225 -15.95 1.13 9.66
C ALA A 225 -16.31 0.10 8.57
N LYS A 226 -15.39 -0.83 8.26
CA LYS A 226 -15.57 -1.88 7.25
C LYS A 226 -16.08 -3.20 7.83
N VAL A 227 -16.01 -3.39 9.14
CA VAL A 227 -16.56 -4.58 9.81
C VAL A 227 -18.09 -4.55 9.72
N ARG A 228 -18.65 -5.52 8.99
CA ARG A 228 -20.09 -5.80 8.96
C ARG A 228 -20.55 -6.13 10.39
N PRO A 229 -21.68 -5.59 10.90
CA PRO A 229 -22.16 -5.93 12.23
C PRO A 229 -22.29 -7.46 12.35
N LEU A 230 -21.71 -8.01 13.43
CA LEU A 230 -21.78 -9.44 13.70
C LEU A 230 -23.24 -9.89 13.64
N PRO A 231 -23.54 -11.03 12.99
CA PRO A 231 -24.89 -11.56 13.00
C PRO A 231 -25.32 -11.73 14.46
N ARG A 232 -26.48 -11.17 14.82
CA ARG A 232 -27.06 -11.41 16.15
C ARG A 232 -27.09 -12.92 16.37
N ALA A 233 -26.62 -13.37 17.54
CA ALA A 233 -26.62 -14.77 17.90
C ALA A 233 -27.98 -15.37 17.56
N SER A 234 -28.00 -16.48 16.79
CA SER A 234 -29.23 -17.16 16.42
C SER A 234 -30.06 -17.41 17.68
N PRO A 235 -31.39 -17.15 17.67
CA PRO A 235 -32.22 -17.35 18.85
C PRO A 235 -32.04 -18.79 19.33
N THR A 236 -31.76 -18.92 20.62
CA THR A 236 -31.48 -20.21 21.24
C THR A 236 -32.73 -21.09 21.16
N LEU A 237 -32.58 -22.40 21.36
CA LEU A 237 -33.74 -23.31 21.37
C LEU A 237 -34.78 -22.88 22.42
N ALA A 238 -34.33 -22.29 23.54
CA ALA A 238 -35.19 -21.75 24.58
C ALA A 238 -35.98 -20.53 24.09
N ASP A 239 -35.35 -19.62 23.32
CA ASP A 239 -36.02 -18.45 22.74
C ASP A 239 -37.05 -18.87 21.70
N ARG A 240 -36.73 -19.88 20.88
CA ARG A 240 -37.65 -20.45 19.88
C ARG A 240 -38.85 -21.13 20.55
N ASN A 241 -38.61 -21.91 21.60
CA ASN A 241 -39.68 -22.57 22.35
C ASN A 241 -40.58 -21.55 23.06
N ARG A 242 -40.01 -20.44 23.56
CA ARG A 242 -40.76 -19.35 24.16
C ARG A 242 -41.61 -18.62 23.12
N GLN A 243 -41.05 -18.29 21.94
CA GLN A 243 -41.81 -17.73 20.82
C GLN A 243 -42.94 -18.65 20.34
N ALA A 244 -42.67 -19.94 20.18
CA ALA A 244 -43.71 -20.91 19.78
C ALA A 244 -44.82 -21.03 20.83
N ALA A 245 -44.49 -20.95 22.12
CA ALA A 245 -45.47 -20.95 23.20
C ALA A 245 -46.31 -19.66 23.23
N ASP A 246 -45.70 -18.50 22.96
CA ASP A 246 -46.40 -17.22 22.90
C ASP A 246 -47.29 -17.12 21.65
N GLU A 247 -46.84 -17.64 20.49
CA GLU A 247 -47.66 -17.76 19.29
C GLU A 247 -48.84 -18.72 19.48
N ALA A 248 -48.60 -19.88 20.10
CA ALA A 248 -49.67 -20.82 20.44
C ALA A 248 -50.68 -20.20 21.42
N LYS A 249 -50.21 -19.46 22.43
CA LYS A 249 -51.10 -18.70 23.33
C LYS A 249 -51.91 -17.65 22.57
N ARG A 250 -51.29 -16.93 21.63
CA ARG A 250 -51.98 -15.90 20.84
C ARG A 250 -53.06 -16.49 19.92
N LEU A 251 -52.82 -17.69 19.37
CA LEU A 251 -53.80 -18.42 18.56
C LEU A 251 -54.93 -19.04 19.39
N ILE A 252 -54.66 -19.45 20.62
CA ILE A 252 -55.66 -20.06 21.51
C ILE A 252 -56.52 -19.01 22.21
N PHE A 253 -55.94 -17.87 22.63
CA PHE A 253 -56.63 -16.85 23.42
C PHE A 253 -57.08 -15.62 22.62
N GLY A 254 -56.74 -15.51 21.33
CA GLY A 254 -57.39 -14.62 20.38
C GLY A 254 -57.60 -13.17 20.85
N GLU A 255 -56.52 -12.41 21.06
CA GLU A 255 -56.60 -10.96 21.18
C GLU A 255 -55.91 -10.31 19.97
N GLY A 256 -56.73 -9.60 19.18
CA GLY A 256 -56.30 -8.64 18.17
C GLY A 256 -55.87 -7.33 18.82
#